data_AF-A0A5C6ZUM1-F1
#
_entry.id   AF-A0A5C6ZUM1-F1
#
_cell.length_a   1.000
_cell.length_b   1.000
_cell.length_c   1.000
_cell.angle_alpha   90.00
_cell.angle_beta   90.00
_cell.angle_gamma   90.00
#
_symmetry.space_group_name_H-M   'P 1'
#
loop_
_entity.id
_entity.type
_entity.pdbx_description
1 polymer ?
#
loop_
_entity_poly.entity_id
_entity_poly.type
_entity_poly.pdbx_seq_one_letter_code
_entity_poly.pdbx_strand_id
1 'polypeptide(L)'
;MKRILILVLSSVFLSACSNSDDNPKIDSELSGTWMLTNISCFCGFDPETNFNDFSLNFKNSENSVIVQNPREDYFYIANSGTYTYNLTDDTLKINGSDDFKYTVDGDILTLTRVDEPQIADDELDLTYKRIQ
;
A
#
# COMPACT_ATOMS: atom_id res chain seq x y z
N MET A 1 34.83 32.31 41.89
CA MET A 1 34.28 30.95 41.66
C MET A 1 32.81 31.02 41.26
N LYS A 2 32.48 31.53 40.06
CA LYS A 2 31.07 31.63 39.57
C LYS A 2 30.90 31.43 38.07
N ARG A 3 31.98 31.14 37.32
CA ARG A 3 31.95 31.04 35.84
C ARG A 3 32.22 29.64 35.28
N ILE A 4 32.54 28.66 36.15
CA ILE A 4 32.84 27.28 35.72
C ILE A 4 31.59 26.38 35.76
N LEU A 5 30.50 26.82 36.42
CA LEU A 5 29.31 25.99 36.61
C LEU A 5 28.34 25.97 35.42
N ILE A 6 28.62 26.70 34.33
CA ILE A 6 27.70 26.85 33.18
C ILE A 6 28.04 25.90 32.02
N LEU A 7 29.23 25.28 32.03
CA LEU A 7 29.71 24.45 30.91
C LEU A 7 29.31 22.97 30.97
N VAL A 8 28.71 22.51 32.08
CA VAL A 8 28.40 21.08 32.30
C VAL A 8 26.93 20.74 31.99
N LEU A 9 26.07 21.74 31.75
CA LEU A 9 24.63 21.52 31.54
C LEU A 9 24.24 21.37 30.06
N SER A 10 25.20 21.44 29.13
CA SER A 10 24.93 21.47 27.68
C SER A 10 25.12 20.14 26.96
N SER A 11 25.51 19.06 27.66
CA SER A 11 25.93 17.80 27.05
C SER A 11 24.88 16.67 27.08
N VAL A 12 23.64 16.93 27.50
CA VAL A 12 22.63 15.86 27.73
C VAL A 12 21.58 15.73 26.60
N PHE A 13 21.61 16.56 25.55
CA PHE A 13 20.51 16.59 24.54
C PHE A 13 20.80 15.94 23.18
N LEU A 14 21.81 15.06 23.06
CA LEU A 14 22.14 14.41 21.78
C LEU A 14 21.83 12.91 21.72
N SER A 15 20.75 12.46 22.36
CA SER A 15 20.09 11.20 22.00
C SER A 15 18.83 11.48 21.21
N ALA A 16 18.97 12.17 20.08
CA ALA A 16 18.00 12.03 19.00
C ALA A 16 18.21 10.61 18.45
N CYS A 17 17.39 9.67 18.89
CA CYS A 17 17.29 8.38 18.25
C CYS A 17 16.92 8.62 16.78
N SER A 18 17.89 8.53 15.88
CA SER A 18 17.60 8.25 14.48
C SER A 18 17.14 6.78 14.44
N ASN A 19 15.89 6.54 14.81
CA ASN A 19 15.21 5.30 14.42
C ASN A 19 14.89 5.42 12.93
N SER A 20 15.92 5.40 12.10
CA SER A 20 15.79 4.91 10.74
C SER A 20 15.77 3.40 10.88
N ASP A 21 14.63 2.87 11.33
CA ASP A 21 14.33 1.45 11.14
C ASP A 21 14.15 1.28 9.62
N ASP A 22 15.24 0.96 8.93
CA ASP A 22 15.26 0.63 7.49
C ASP A 22 14.52 -0.70 7.19
N ASN A 23 13.79 -1.25 8.16
CA ASN A 23 12.93 -2.40 7.93
C ASN A 23 11.64 -1.91 7.25
N PRO A 24 11.23 -2.55 6.14
CA PRO A 24 9.96 -2.23 5.50
C PRO A 24 8.83 -2.39 6.52
N LYS A 25 7.96 -1.39 6.60
CA LYS A 25 6.76 -1.47 7.43
C LYS A 25 5.93 -2.66 6.95
N ILE A 26 5.59 -3.55 7.87
CA ILE A 26 4.75 -4.72 7.62
C ILE A 26 3.40 -4.50 8.30
N ASP A 27 2.32 -4.70 7.54
CA ASP A 27 0.97 -4.80 8.09
C ASP A 27 0.51 -6.27 8.03
N SER A 28 0.39 -6.91 9.20
CA SER A 28 -0.03 -8.31 9.30
C SER A 28 -1.42 -8.57 8.75
N GLU A 29 -2.31 -7.57 8.77
CA GLU A 29 -3.69 -7.72 8.30
C GLU A 29 -3.77 -7.84 6.77
N LEU A 30 -2.79 -7.29 6.06
CA LEU A 30 -2.73 -7.34 4.60
C LEU A 30 -2.37 -8.74 4.06
N SER A 31 -1.73 -9.59 4.87
CA SER A 31 -1.28 -10.92 4.44
C SER A 31 -2.46 -11.80 3.97
N GLY A 32 -2.26 -12.56 2.90
CA GLY A 32 -3.26 -13.49 2.37
C GLY A 32 -3.79 -13.10 1.00
N THR A 33 -4.85 -13.79 0.56
CA THR A 33 -5.39 -13.62 -0.79
C THR A 33 -6.68 -12.80 -0.78
N TRP A 34 -6.69 -11.79 -1.64
CA TRP A 34 -7.74 -10.80 -1.82
C TRP A 34 -8.28 -10.88 -3.24
N MET A 35 -9.60 -10.97 -3.37
CA MET A 35 -10.31 -11.07 -4.64
C MET A 35 -11.10 -9.79 -4.88
N LEU A 36 -10.98 -9.19 -6.07
CA LEU A 36 -11.67 -7.95 -6.38
C LEU A 36 -13.18 -8.20 -6.48
N THR A 37 -13.96 -7.34 -5.84
CA THR A 37 -15.43 -7.46 -5.78
C THR A 37 -16.15 -6.23 -6.30
N ASN A 38 -15.50 -5.07 -6.24
CA ASN A 38 -16.08 -3.82 -6.71
C ASN A 38 -15.01 -2.87 -7.24
N ILE A 39 -15.39 -2.05 -8.22
CA ILE A 39 -14.57 -0.98 -8.78
C ILE A 39 -15.44 0.27 -8.89
N SER A 40 -14.91 1.40 -8.44
CA SER A 40 -15.52 2.71 -8.65
C SER A 40 -14.50 3.61 -9.33
N CYS A 41 -14.86 4.13 -10.50
CA CYS A 41 -14.05 5.04 -11.32
C CYS A 41 -14.96 5.68 -12.38
N PHE A 42 -14.52 6.77 -13.01
CA PHE A 42 -15.09 7.25 -14.26
C PHE A 42 -14.42 6.59 -15.48
N CYS A 43 -14.42 5.25 -15.49
CA CYS A 43 -13.75 4.43 -16.51
C CYS A 43 -14.68 3.37 -17.11
N GLY A 44 -14.37 2.94 -18.34
CA GLY A 44 -15.14 1.90 -19.03
C GLY A 44 -14.68 0.51 -18.61
N PHE A 45 -15.64 -0.40 -18.39
CA PHE A 45 -15.36 -1.80 -18.08
C PHE A 45 -15.69 -2.70 -19.27
N ASP A 46 -14.92 -3.77 -19.43
CA ASP A 46 -15.28 -4.85 -20.33
C ASP A 46 -16.45 -5.64 -19.70
N PRO A 47 -17.64 -5.68 -20.34
CA PRO A 47 -18.84 -6.29 -19.76
C PRO A 47 -18.75 -7.81 -19.60
N GLU A 48 -17.81 -8.46 -20.29
CA GLU A 48 -17.59 -9.91 -20.18
C GLU A 48 -16.60 -10.24 -19.04
N THR A 49 -16.00 -9.23 -18.40
CA THR A 49 -15.04 -9.49 -17.33
C THR A 49 -15.72 -9.73 -15.99
N ASN A 50 -15.36 -10.84 -15.36
CA ASN A 50 -15.70 -11.12 -13.98
C ASN A 50 -14.64 -10.51 -13.06
N PHE A 51 -15.03 -9.59 -12.18
CA PHE A 51 -14.09 -8.94 -11.25
C PHE A 51 -13.43 -9.94 -10.29
N ASN A 52 -14.08 -11.06 -10.00
CA ASN A 52 -13.51 -12.10 -9.14
C ASN A 52 -12.27 -12.79 -9.74
N ASP A 53 -11.97 -12.56 -11.01
CA ASP A 53 -10.77 -13.09 -11.66
C ASP A 53 -9.51 -12.23 -11.39
N PHE A 54 -9.68 -11.06 -10.77
CA PHE A 54 -8.58 -10.24 -10.27
C PHE A 54 -8.27 -10.59 -8.82
N SER A 55 -7.00 -10.83 -8.53
CA SER A 55 -6.57 -11.09 -7.15
C SER A 55 -5.19 -10.53 -6.81
N LEU A 56 -5.02 -10.28 -5.51
CA LEU A 56 -3.76 -9.91 -4.88
C LEU A 56 -3.46 -10.93 -3.79
N ASN A 57 -2.27 -11.52 -3.81
CA ASN A 57 -1.81 -12.41 -2.73
C ASN A 57 -0.56 -11.82 -2.08
N PHE A 58 -0.74 -11.22 -0.90
CA PHE A 58 0.35 -10.62 -0.14
C PHE A 58 1.05 -11.67 0.72
N LYS A 59 2.36 -11.77 0.54
CA LYS A 59 3.26 -12.61 1.30
C LYS A 59 4.23 -11.75 2.10
N ASN A 60 3.78 -11.33 3.28
CA ASN A 60 4.55 -10.44 4.14
C ASN A 60 5.96 -10.97 4.47
N SER A 61 6.11 -12.29 4.66
CA SER A 61 7.41 -12.92 4.95
C SER A 61 8.42 -12.83 3.79
N GLU A 62 7.93 -12.63 2.56
CA GLU A 62 8.72 -12.52 1.34
C GLU A 62 8.81 -11.07 0.84
N ASN A 63 8.15 -10.12 1.52
CA ASN A 63 7.90 -8.75 1.05
C ASN A 63 7.41 -8.71 -0.41
N SER A 64 6.51 -9.63 -0.77
CA SER A 64 6.03 -9.80 -2.14
C SER A 64 4.52 -9.83 -2.23
N VAL A 65 3.99 -9.42 -3.38
CA VAL A 65 2.59 -9.53 -3.76
C VAL A 65 2.51 -10.19 -5.13
N ILE A 66 1.64 -11.19 -5.25
CA ILE A 66 1.29 -11.78 -6.55
C ILE A 66 0.04 -11.07 -7.03
N VAL A 67 0.15 -10.41 -8.19
CA VAL A 67 -0.95 -9.78 -8.90
C VAL A 67 -1.42 -10.75 -9.98
N GLN A 68 -2.72 -11.03 -10.02
CA GLN A 68 -3.33 -11.84 -11.05
C GLN A 68 -4.53 -11.12 -11.65
N ASN A 69 -4.56 -11.05 -12.97
CA ASN A 69 -5.62 -10.46 -13.77
C ASN A 69 -6.20 -11.53 -14.74
N PRO A 70 -7.43 -11.37 -15.25
CA PRO A 70 -8.06 -12.32 -16.17
C PRO A 70 -7.35 -12.45 -17.52
N ARG A 71 -6.64 -11.40 -17.97
CA ARG A 71 -5.87 -11.37 -19.21
C ARG A 71 -4.69 -10.40 -19.10
N GLU A 72 -3.69 -10.55 -19.97
CA GLU A 72 -2.43 -9.79 -19.88
C GLU A 72 -2.59 -8.28 -20.12
N ASP A 73 -3.56 -7.88 -20.94
CA ASP A 73 -3.79 -6.50 -21.39
C ASP A 73 -4.86 -5.76 -20.58
N TYR A 74 -5.30 -6.32 -19.45
CA TYR A 74 -6.39 -5.75 -18.65
C TYR A 74 -6.09 -5.85 -17.17
N PHE A 75 -5.67 -4.73 -16.60
CA PHE A 75 -5.20 -4.61 -15.22
C PHE A 75 -5.61 -3.26 -14.64
N TYR A 76 -5.82 -3.22 -13.32
CA TYR A 76 -6.14 -1.97 -12.59
C TYR A 76 -4.98 -1.47 -11.72
N ILE A 77 -4.04 -2.35 -11.36
CA ILE A 77 -2.89 -2.02 -10.50
C ILE A 77 -1.59 -2.21 -11.27
N ALA A 78 -1.35 -3.44 -11.74
CA ALA A 78 -0.18 -3.83 -12.52
C ALA A 78 -0.53 -5.08 -13.33
N ASN A 79 0.30 -5.40 -14.33
CA ASN A 79 0.20 -6.66 -15.07
C ASN A 79 0.31 -7.86 -14.12
N SER A 80 -0.17 -9.03 -14.56
CA SER A 80 -0.03 -10.25 -13.78
C SER A 80 1.44 -10.56 -13.53
N GLY A 81 1.81 -10.83 -12.28
CA GLY A 81 3.22 -11.00 -11.91
C GLY A 81 3.46 -11.04 -10.41
N THR A 82 4.73 -11.15 -10.01
CA THR A 82 5.15 -11.05 -8.61
C THR A 82 5.98 -9.80 -8.44
N TYR A 83 5.59 -8.97 -7.49
CA TYR A 83 6.20 -7.67 -7.23
C TYR A 83 6.60 -7.56 -5.77
N THR A 84 7.60 -6.75 -5.48
CA THR A 84 7.81 -6.25 -4.12
C THR A 84 6.87 -5.07 -3.85
N TYR A 85 6.51 -4.87 -2.60
CA TYR A 85 5.69 -3.72 -2.18
C TYR A 85 6.31 -3.03 -0.97
N ASN A 86 5.89 -1.79 -0.73
CA ASN A 86 6.30 -1.00 0.43
C ASN A 86 5.07 -0.33 1.03
N LEU A 87 5.07 -0.19 2.35
CA LEU A 87 4.05 0.53 3.09
C LEU A 87 4.67 1.79 3.71
N THR A 88 4.01 2.93 3.57
CA THR A 88 4.38 4.19 4.22
C THR A 88 3.11 4.83 4.74
N ASP A 89 2.98 4.91 6.07
CA ASP A 89 1.73 5.31 6.73
C ASP A 89 0.53 4.47 6.24
N ASP A 90 -0.41 5.09 5.54
CA ASP A 90 -1.62 4.54 4.91
C ASP A 90 -1.47 4.36 3.39
N THR A 91 -0.27 4.50 2.85
CA THR A 91 0.03 4.31 1.43
C THR A 91 0.69 2.96 1.18
N LEU A 92 0.15 2.21 0.20
CA LEU A 92 0.69 1.00 -0.39
C LEU A 92 1.29 1.35 -1.75
N LYS A 93 2.57 1.00 -1.93
CA LYS A 93 3.26 1.07 -3.22
C LYS A 93 3.64 -0.32 -3.67
N ILE A 94 3.02 -0.81 -4.74
CA ILE A 94 3.45 -2.02 -5.45
C ILE A 94 4.42 -1.59 -6.55
N ASN A 95 5.62 -2.19 -6.60
CA ASN A 95 6.63 -1.78 -7.57
C ASN A 95 6.14 -2.00 -9.00
N GLY A 96 6.16 -0.94 -9.82
CA GLY A 96 5.62 -0.98 -11.18
C GLY A 96 4.14 -0.59 -11.31
N SER A 97 3.51 -0.11 -10.23
CA SER A 97 2.16 0.47 -10.22
C SER A 97 2.17 1.91 -9.70
N ASP A 98 1.01 2.55 -9.66
CA ASP A 98 0.79 3.83 -8.96
C ASP A 98 0.85 3.65 -7.42
N ASP A 99 0.76 4.76 -6.69
CA ASP A 99 0.59 4.72 -5.23
C ASP A 99 -0.90 4.56 -4.90
N PHE A 100 -1.21 3.82 -3.85
CA PHE A 100 -2.59 3.63 -3.38
C PHE A 100 -2.70 3.94 -1.90
N LYS A 101 -3.73 4.68 -1.48
CA LYS A 101 -4.19 4.60 -0.10
C LYS A 101 -4.82 3.24 0.12
N TYR A 102 -4.50 2.60 1.24
CA TYR A 102 -5.10 1.32 1.60
C TYR A 102 -5.77 1.38 2.96
N THR A 103 -6.84 0.62 3.11
CA THR A 103 -7.48 0.38 4.41
C THR A 103 -7.93 -1.07 4.47
N VAL A 104 -7.63 -1.74 5.58
CA VAL A 104 -8.12 -3.08 5.89
C VAL A 104 -9.17 -2.96 7.00
N ASP A 105 -10.36 -3.48 6.73
CA ASP A 105 -11.45 -3.63 7.71
C ASP A 105 -11.91 -5.09 7.71
N GLY A 106 -11.24 -5.90 8.55
CA GLY A 106 -11.45 -7.34 8.62
C GLY A 106 -11.12 -8.08 7.31
N ASP A 107 -12.17 -8.47 6.60
CA ASP A 107 -12.08 -9.19 5.32
C ASP A 107 -12.24 -8.28 4.11
N ILE A 108 -12.30 -6.96 4.30
CA ILE A 108 -12.40 -5.98 3.23
C ILE A 108 -11.11 -5.18 3.13
N LEU A 109 -10.51 -5.16 1.94
CA LEU A 109 -9.40 -4.30 1.58
C LEU A 109 -9.90 -3.26 0.58
N THR A 110 -9.76 -1.99 0.90
CA THR A 110 -10.03 -0.88 -0.03
C THR A 110 -8.72 -0.28 -0.48
N LEU A 111 -8.55 -0.11 -1.79
CA LEU A 111 -7.43 0.61 -2.39
C LEU A 111 -7.98 1.80 -3.18
N THR A 112 -7.51 2.99 -2.87
CA THR A 112 -7.83 4.23 -3.60
C THR A 112 -6.54 4.72 -4.24
N ARG A 113 -6.50 4.81 -5.57
CA ARG A 113 -5.33 5.33 -6.28
C ARG A 113 -5.04 6.75 -5.82
N VAL A 114 -3.79 7.03 -5.47
CA VAL A 114 -3.33 8.39 -5.16
C VAL A 114 -3.08 9.11 -6.48
N ASP A 115 -3.92 10.09 -6.80
CA ASP A 115 -3.76 11.00 -7.92
C ASP A 115 -3.48 12.45 -7.45
N GLU A 116 -3.48 13.40 -8.38
CA GLU A 116 -3.26 14.80 -8.04
C GLU A 116 -4.52 15.38 -7.37
N PRO A 117 -4.47 15.77 -6.08
CA PRO A 117 -5.64 16.20 -5.30
C PRO A 117 -6.31 17.50 -5.77
N GLN A 118 -5.81 18.11 -6.86
CA GLN A 118 -6.36 19.31 -7.48
C GLN A 118 -7.30 18.99 -8.65
N ILE A 119 -7.48 17.71 -9.02
CA ILE A 119 -8.34 17.27 -10.11
C ILE A 119 -9.24 16.16 -9.58
N ALA A 120 -10.50 16.49 -9.27
CA ALA A 120 -11.49 15.52 -8.80
C ALA A 120 -12.30 14.97 -9.98
N ASP A 121 -12.41 13.63 -10.09
CA ASP A 121 -13.55 12.82 -10.58
C ASP A 121 -13.20 11.52 -11.34
N ASP A 122 -11.93 11.12 -11.47
CA ASP A 122 -11.52 9.82 -12.08
C ASP A 122 -10.70 8.91 -11.14
N GLU A 123 -10.81 9.14 -9.84
CA GLU A 123 -10.19 8.34 -8.78
C GLU A 123 -10.60 6.86 -8.90
N LEU A 124 -9.60 5.98 -8.91
CA LEU A 124 -9.79 4.54 -9.01
C LEU A 124 -9.88 3.95 -7.60
N ASP A 125 -11.07 3.52 -7.22
CA ASP A 125 -11.33 2.76 -6.01
C ASP A 125 -11.53 1.28 -6.33
N LEU A 126 -10.80 0.42 -5.62
CA LEU A 126 -10.86 -1.02 -5.75
C LEU A 126 -11.22 -1.63 -4.40
N THR A 127 -12.30 -2.40 -4.35
CA THR A 127 -12.69 -3.13 -3.12
C THR A 127 -12.46 -4.61 -3.32
N TYR A 128 -11.59 -5.17 -2.48
CA TYR A 128 -11.29 -6.59 -2.44
C TYR A 128 -11.87 -7.25 -1.20
N LYS A 129 -12.17 -8.54 -1.32
CA LYS A 129 -12.58 -9.41 -0.23
C LYS A 129 -11.55 -10.50 0.01
N ARG A 130 -11.21 -10.76 1.27
CA ARG A 130 -10.34 -11.87 1.67
C ARG A 130 -11.00 -13.22 1.35
N ILE A 131 -10.25 -14.15 0.77
CA ILE A 131 -10.75 -15.49 0.41
C ILE A 131 -10.00 -16.64 1.08
N GLN A 132 -8.77 -16.42 1.57
CA GLN A 132 -7.95 -17.38 2.31
C GLN A 132 -6.88 -16.67 3.13
#